data_AF-A0A972Q7F2-F1
#
_entry.id   AF-A0A972Q7F2-F1
#
_cell.length_a   1.000
_cell.length_b   1.000
_cell.length_c   1.000
_cell.angle_alpha   90.00
_cell.angle_beta   90.00
_cell.angle_gamma   90.00
#
_symmetry.space_group_name_H-M   'P 1'
#
loop_
_entity.id
_entity.type
_entity.pdbx_description
1 polymer ?
#
loop_
_entity_poly.entity_id
_entity_poly.type
_entity_poly.pdbx_seq_one_letter_code
_entity_poly.pdbx_strand_id
1 'polypeptide(L)'
;MDKRYQPIYTIGEAAKQLGVVVPFLRILEKTNLLLTARSEYGKRLYSQCDIEYIRVLLDLGLKQNKTIDEIIRSVEGLRCWEILECEAAERSNCLKYLNVNAMCWMREDVICEGNPKKCRECTVYRSLYELLPEQLSN
;
A
#
# COMPACT_ATOMS: atom_id res chain seq x y z
N MET A 1 15.58 -14.01 -2.59
CA MET A 1 14.66 -12.86 -2.43
C MET A 1 13.54 -13.03 -3.45
N ASP A 2 12.28 -12.98 -3.00
CA ASP A 2 11.13 -13.16 -3.90
C ASP A 2 11.09 -12.05 -4.96
N LYS A 3 11.09 -12.47 -6.24
CA LYS A 3 11.14 -11.54 -7.39
C LYS A 3 9.89 -10.68 -7.50
N ARG A 4 8.77 -11.09 -6.87
CA ARG A 4 7.51 -10.34 -6.94
C ARG A 4 7.59 -8.95 -6.32
N TYR A 5 8.52 -8.72 -5.40
CA TYR A 5 8.75 -7.42 -4.75
C TYR A 5 9.72 -6.51 -5.51
N GLN A 6 10.37 -6.99 -6.57
CA GLN A 6 11.33 -6.20 -7.33
C GLN A 6 10.60 -5.25 -8.28
N PRO A 7 10.79 -3.93 -8.16
CA PRO A 7 10.12 -2.97 -9.04
C PRO A 7 10.83 -2.93 -10.39
N ILE A 8 10.27 -3.61 -11.39
CA ILE A 8 10.87 -3.74 -12.72
C ILE A 8 9.95 -3.27 -13.85
N TYR A 9 8.64 -3.12 -13.59
CA TYR A 9 7.68 -2.66 -14.59
C TYR A 9 7.65 -1.14 -14.61
N THR A 10 7.75 -0.55 -15.79
CA THR A 10 7.50 0.88 -16.00
C THR A 10 6.02 1.21 -15.83
N ILE A 11 5.70 2.50 -15.67
CA ILE A 11 4.29 2.96 -15.57
C ILE A 11 3.43 2.56 -16.79
N GLY A 12 4.03 2.51 -17.99
CA GLY A 12 3.31 2.09 -19.20
C GLY A 12 3.01 0.59 -19.21
N GLU A 13 3.98 -0.23 -18.81
CA GLU A 13 3.80 -1.69 -18.69
C GLU A 13 2.79 -2.03 -17.60
N ALA A 14 2.87 -1.37 -16.44
CA ALA A 14 1.90 -1.51 -15.36
C ALA A 14 0.48 -1.15 -15.82
N ALA A 15 0.31 0.00 -16.47
CA ALA A 15 -0.97 0.44 -17.00
C ALA A 15 -1.55 -0.57 -18.01
N LYS A 16 -0.72 -1.08 -18.92
CA LYS A 16 -1.11 -2.10 -19.91
C LYS A 16 -1.54 -3.42 -19.23
N GLN A 17 -0.80 -3.90 -18.24
CA GLN A 17 -1.13 -5.14 -17.52
C GLN A 17 -2.43 -5.04 -16.70
N LEU A 18 -2.73 -3.84 -16.21
CA LEU A 18 -3.92 -3.56 -15.41
C LEU A 18 -5.14 -3.18 -16.27
N GLY A 19 -4.95 -2.91 -17.56
CA GLY A 19 -6.01 -2.41 -18.43
C GLY A 19 -6.49 -1.00 -18.07
N VAL A 20 -5.62 -0.16 -17.50
CA VAL A 20 -5.94 1.20 -17.04
C VAL A 20 -5.14 2.25 -17.79
N VAL A 21 -5.58 3.51 -17.70
CA VAL A 21 -4.83 4.65 -18.22
C VAL A 21 -3.73 5.10 -17.23
N VAL A 22 -2.59 5.53 -17.75
CA VAL A 22 -1.45 6.03 -16.93
C VAL A 22 -1.85 7.11 -15.90
N PRO A 23 -2.74 8.07 -16.19
CA PRO A 23 -3.21 9.04 -15.19
C PRO A 23 -3.83 8.40 -13.94
N PHE A 24 -4.49 7.25 -14.06
CA PHE A 24 -5.08 6.55 -12.91
C PHE A 24 -4.01 6.11 -11.91
N LEU A 25 -2.91 5.51 -12.38
CA LEU A 25 -1.77 5.14 -11.52
C LEU A 25 -1.18 6.35 -10.79
N ARG A 26 -1.13 7.51 -11.45
CA ARG A 26 -0.67 8.76 -10.83
C ARG A 26 -1.64 9.28 -9.77
N ILE A 27 -2.94 9.03 -9.91
CA ILE A 27 -3.94 9.36 -8.88
C ILE A 27 -3.69 8.52 -7.64
N LEU A 28 -3.49 7.21 -7.78
CA LEU A 28 -3.19 6.31 -6.65
C LEU A 28 -1.92 6.71 -5.90
N GLU A 29 -0.89 7.16 -6.61
CA GLU A 29 0.33 7.70 -5.98
C GLU A 29 0.05 9.02 -5.24
N LYS A 30 -0.71 9.94 -5.85
CA LYS A 30 -1.05 11.23 -5.22
C LYS A 30 -1.90 11.07 -3.95
N THR A 31 -2.73 10.04 -3.88
CA THR A 31 -3.53 9.73 -2.69
C THR A 31 -2.75 8.95 -1.64
N ASN A 32 -1.46 8.65 -1.87
CA ASN A 32 -0.61 7.80 -1.04
C ASN A 32 -1.12 6.37 -0.84
N LEU A 33 -2.12 5.95 -1.63
CA LEU A 33 -2.56 4.56 -1.66
C LEU A 33 -1.45 3.65 -2.18
N LEU A 34 -0.51 4.18 -2.98
CA LEU A 34 0.62 3.45 -3.55
C LEU A 34 1.94 4.22 -3.38
N LEU A 35 2.96 3.56 -2.83
CA LEU A 35 4.32 4.08 -2.71
C LEU A 35 5.12 3.88 -4.01
N THR A 36 5.56 4.97 -4.63
CA THR A 36 6.35 4.93 -5.88
C THR A 36 7.79 4.42 -5.64
N ALA A 37 8.24 3.45 -6.44
CA ALA A 37 9.67 3.16 -6.61
C ALA A 37 10.20 3.89 -7.84
N ARG A 38 11.50 4.19 -7.81
CA ARG A 38 12.18 4.84 -8.92
C ARG A 38 13.47 4.11 -9.29
N SER A 39 13.74 4.07 -10.59
CA SER A 39 15.06 3.68 -11.10
C SER A 39 16.12 4.68 -10.68
N GLU A 40 17.39 4.36 -10.90
CA GLU A 40 18.51 5.31 -10.78
C GLU A 40 18.29 6.58 -11.63
N TYR A 41 17.68 6.45 -12.81
CA TYR A 41 17.33 7.57 -13.69
C TYR A 41 15.99 8.25 -13.35
N GLY A 42 15.41 7.99 -12.18
CA GLY A 42 14.18 8.64 -11.72
C GLY A 42 12.86 8.15 -12.36
N LYS A 43 12.90 7.13 -13.22
CA LYS A 43 11.71 6.54 -13.86
C LYS A 43 10.88 5.77 -12.83
N ARG A 44 9.56 5.89 -12.87
CA ARG A 44 8.65 5.13 -12.00
C ARG A 44 8.71 3.64 -12.31
N LEU A 45 8.84 2.84 -11.27
CA LEU A 45 8.87 1.39 -11.34
C LEU A 45 7.83 0.79 -10.39
N TYR A 46 7.25 -0.32 -10.83
CA TYR A 46 6.24 -1.09 -10.12
C TYR A 46 6.70 -2.55 -10.05
N SER A 47 6.44 -3.17 -8.91
CA SER A 47 6.67 -4.59 -8.67
C SER A 47 5.43 -5.39 -9.00
N GLN A 48 5.54 -6.72 -9.07
CA GLN A 48 4.38 -7.58 -9.26
C GLN A 48 3.36 -7.44 -8.12
N CYS A 49 3.83 -7.27 -6.87
CA CYS A 49 2.95 -7.01 -5.73
C CYS A 49 2.24 -5.65 -5.83
N ASP A 50 2.89 -4.62 -6.40
CA ASP A 50 2.21 -3.35 -6.67
C ASP A 50 1.05 -3.58 -7.68
N ILE A 51 1.26 -4.39 -8.72
CA ILE A 51 0.22 -4.73 -9.71
C ILE A 51 -0.95 -5.47 -9.04
N GLU A 52 -0.67 -6.47 -8.20
CA GLU A 52 -1.70 -7.23 -7.48
C GLU A 52 -2.51 -6.34 -6.54
N TYR A 53 -1.83 -5.46 -5.80
CA TYR A 53 -2.48 -4.52 -4.92
C TYR A 53 -3.35 -3.51 -5.69
N ILE A 54 -2.88 -2.98 -6.83
CA ILE A 54 -3.69 -2.08 -7.67
C ILE A 54 -4.94 -2.80 -8.20
N ARG A 55 -4.87 -4.10 -8.50
CA ARG A 55 -6.07 -4.89 -8.88
C ARG A 55 -7.09 -4.92 -7.75
N VAL A 56 -6.65 -5.08 -6.51
CA VAL A 56 -7.55 -5.01 -5.35
C VAL A 56 -8.20 -3.63 -5.26
N LEU A 57 -7.43 -2.55 -5.40
CA LEU A 57 -7.98 -1.18 -5.38
C LEU A 57 -9.02 -0.96 -6.50
N LEU A 58 -8.76 -1.49 -7.70
CA LEU A 58 -9.71 -1.47 -8.82
C LEU A 58 -10.98 -2.25 -8.51
N ASP A 59 -10.87 -3.43 -7.90
CA ASP A 59 -12.02 -4.24 -7.51
C ASP A 59 -12.88 -3.53 -6.45
N LEU A 60 -12.25 -2.87 -5.47
CA LEU A 60 -12.96 -2.06 -4.48
C LEU A 60 -13.74 -0.91 -5.14
N GLY A 61 -13.11 -0.18 -6.06
CA GLY A 61 -13.73 0.96 -6.72
C GLY A 61 -14.82 0.55 -7.72
N LEU A 62 -14.56 -0.46 -8.55
CA LEU A 62 -15.42 -0.81 -9.69
C LEU A 62 -16.47 -1.85 -9.34
N LYS A 63 -16.13 -2.88 -8.56
CA LYS A 63 -17.06 -3.97 -8.22
C LYS A 63 -17.86 -3.65 -6.95
N GLN A 64 -17.22 -3.00 -5.97
CA GLN A 64 -17.87 -2.66 -4.70
C GLN A 64 -18.34 -1.20 -4.64
N ASN A 65 -18.16 -0.44 -5.72
CA ASN A 65 -18.58 0.97 -5.84
C ASN A 65 -18.04 1.88 -4.73
N LYS A 66 -16.85 1.58 -4.19
CA LYS A 66 -16.22 2.38 -3.15
C LYS A 66 -15.56 3.63 -3.74
N THR A 67 -15.78 4.74 -3.06
CA THR A 67 -15.07 6.00 -3.28
C THR A 67 -13.60 5.88 -2.87
N ILE A 68 -12.74 6.79 -3.36
CA ILE A 68 -11.34 6.86 -2.94
C ILE A 68 -11.22 7.02 -1.42
N ASP A 69 -12.08 7.83 -0.79
CA ASP A 69 -12.06 8.06 0.67
C ASP A 69 -12.46 6.81 1.46
N GLU A 70 -13.38 5.99 0.95
CA GLU A 70 -13.72 4.69 1.55
C GLU A 70 -12.57 3.68 1.42
N ILE A 71 -11.87 3.69 0.29
CA ILE A 71 -10.68 2.85 0.09
C ILE A 71 -9.59 3.29 1.07
N ILE A 72 -9.29 4.59 1.16
CA ILE A 72 -8.30 5.14 2.11
C ILE A 72 -8.65 4.70 3.53
N ARG A 73 -9.90 4.87 3.98
CA ARG A 73 -10.35 4.41 5.31
C ARG A 73 -10.16 2.91 5.53
N SER A 74 -10.33 2.10 4.48
CA SER A 74 -10.08 0.65 4.57
C SER A 74 -8.60 0.36 4.82
N VAL A 75 -7.69 1.04 4.10
CA VAL A 75 -6.23 0.89 4.30
C VAL A 75 -5.79 1.44 5.66
N GLU A 76 -6.39 2.54 6.09
CA GLU A 76 -6.20 3.13 7.41
C GLU A 76 -6.62 2.19 8.55
N GLY A 77 -7.65 1.36 8.34
CA GLY A 77 -8.11 0.37 9.30
C GLY A 77 -7.15 -0.82 9.52
N LEU A 78 -6.04 -0.92 8.78
CA LEU A 78 -5.11 -2.05 8.91
C LEU A 78 -4.41 -2.05 10.27
N ARG A 79 -4.53 -3.19 10.96
CA ARG A 79 -3.96 -3.46 12.28
C ARG A 79 -2.58 -4.12 12.14
N CYS A 80 -1.60 -3.34 11.67
CA CYS A 80 -0.24 -3.83 11.39
C CYS A 80 0.41 -4.57 12.58
N TRP A 81 0.06 -4.21 13.81
CA TRP A 81 0.58 -4.84 15.04
C TRP A 81 0.11 -6.29 15.26
N GLU A 82 -1.00 -6.71 14.64
CA GLU A 82 -1.44 -8.12 14.68
C GLU A 82 -0.56 -8.96 13.75
N ILE A 83 -0.17 -8.38 12.62
CA ILE A 83 0.62 -9.05 11.57
C ILE A 83 2.11 -9.08 11.91
N LEU A 84 2.62 -7.99 12.49
CA LEU A 84 4.02 -7.87 12.90
C LEU A 84 4.27 -8.41 14.32
N GLU A 85 3.22 -8.86 15.01
CA GLU A 85 3.30 -9.38 16.38
C GLU A 85 3.98 -8.42 17.38
N CYS A 86 3.82 -7.10 17.21
CA CYS A 86 4.49 -6.10 18.05
C CYS A 86 4.19 -6.32 19.54
N GLU A 87 5.13 -6.03 20.44
CA GLU A 87 4.90 -6.18 21.87
C GLU A 87 3.97 -5.09 22.43
N ALA A 88 3.32 -5.34 23.58
CA ALA A 88 2.42 -4.37 24.20
C ALA A 88 3.10 -3.02 24.51
N ALA A 89 4.37 -3.06 24.95
CA ALA A 89 5.17 -1.87 25.22
C ALA A 89 5.49 -1.06 23.95
N GLU A 90 5.64 -1.73 22.80
CA GLU A 90 5.80 -1.05 21.51
C GLU A 90 4.47 -0.47 21.04
N ARG A 91 3.37 -1.24 21.13
CA ARG A 91 2.02 -0.80 20.73
C ARG A 91 1.57 0.45 21.47
N SER A 92 1.83 0.53 22.78
CA SER A 92 1.45 1.69 23.60
C SER A 92 2.13 2.99 23.18
N ASN A 93 3.27 2.91 22.47
CA ASN A 93 4.00 4.06 21.96
C ASN A 93 3.77 4.29 20.45
N CYS A 94 3.00 3.43 19.79
CA CYS A 94 2.79 3.49 18.34
C CYS A 94 1.56 4.33 18.01
N LEU A 95 1.75 5.49 17.36
CA LEU A 95 0.61 6.33 17.00
C LEU A 95 -0.28 5.74 15.92
N LYS A 96 0.17 4.75 15.13
CA LYS A 96 -0.73 3.98 14.25
C LYS A 96 -1.69 3.10 15.05
N TYR A 97 -1.25 2.56 16.18
CA TYR A 97 -2.09 1.81 17.12
C TYR A 97 -3.06 2.75 17.84
N LEU A 98 -2.57 3.91 18.29
CA LEU A 98 -3.37 4.89 19.04
C LEU A 98 -4.34 5.69 18.14
N ASN A 99 -4.00 5.90 16.88
CA ASN A 99 -4.78 6.68 15.92
C ASN A 99 -4.69 6.09 14.51
N VAL A 100 -5.78 5.47 14.07
CA VAL A 100 -5.86 4.75 12.80
C VAL A 100 -6.08 5.63 11.58
N ASN A 101 -6.31 6.94 11.74
CA ASN A 101 -6.77 7.86 10.68
C ASN A 101 -5.72 8.26 9.63
N ALA A 102 -4.64 7.49 9.51
CA ALA A 102 -3.62 7.69 8.50
C ALA A 102 -2.89 6.36 8.21
N MET A 103 -2.49 6.17 6.95
CA MET A 103 -1.63 5.06 6.55
C MET A 103 -0.26 5.22 7.21
N CYS A 104 0.30 4.15 7.79
CA CYS A 104 1.52 4.27 8.60
C CYS A 104 2.75 4.74 7.79
N TRP A 105 2.77 4.49 6.48
CA TRP A 105 3.83 4.95 5.58
C TRP A 105 3.74 6.42 5.18
N MET A 106 2.71 7.14 5.62
CA MET A 106 2.59 8.59 5.48
C MET A 106 3.05 9.35 6.73
N ARG A 107 3.52 8.63 7.74
CA ARG A 107 3.78 9.17 9.07
C ARG A 107 5.25 9.09 9.40
N GLU A 108 5.82 10.19 9.86
CA GLU A 108 7.21 10.24 10.34
C GLU A 108 7.32 9.85 11.83
N ASP A 109 6.19 9.83 12.54
CA ASP A 109 6.05 9.64 13.98
C ASP A 109 5.62 8.21 14.39
N VAL A 110 5.86 7.23 13.52
CA VAL A 110 5.65 5.81 13.81
C VAL A 110 6.96 5.15 14.26
N ILE A 111 6.84 4.16 15.16
CA ILE A 111 8.00 3.42 15.69
C ILE A 111 8.79 2.73 14.57
N CYS A 112 8.12 2.31 13.50
CA CYS A 112 8.73 1.62 12.36
C CYS A 112 9.61 2.52 11.45
N GLU A 113 9.99 3.72 11.93
CA GLU A 113 10.74 4.75 11.19
C GLU A 113 10.15 5.01 9.79
N GLY A 114 8.91 5.51 9.75
CA GLY A 114 8.12 5.66 8.54
C GLY A 114 8.86 6.40 7.43
N ASN A 115 9.40 5.65 6.49
CA ASN A 115 10.08 6.15 5.30
C ASN A 115 9.66 5.28 4.12
N PRO A 116 9.18 5.86 2.99
CA PRO A 116 8.74 5.11 1.81
C PRO A 116 9.67 3.98 1.37
N LYS A 117 11.00 4.16 1.45
CA LYS A 117 11.96 3.11 1.08
C LYS A 117 11.86 1.89 1.98
N LYS A 118 11.79 2.09 3.31
CA LYS A 118 11.62 1.02 4.30
C LYS A 118 10.21 0.44 4.24
N CYS A 119 9.19 1.28 4.04
CA CYS A 119 7.80 0.84 3.94
C CYS A 119 7.56 -0.08 2.74
N ARG A 120 8.22 0.13 1.59
CA ARG A 120 8.18 -0.82 0.47
C ARG A 120 8.81 -2.19 0.78
N GLU A 121 9.59 -2.27 1.84
CA GLU A 121 10.19 -3.50 2.35
C GLU A 121 9.39 -4.13 3.51
N CYS A 122 8.41 -3.39 4.06
CA CYS A 122 7.57 -3.85 5.16
C CYS A 122 6.62 -4.97 4.73
N THR A 123 6.55 -6.03 5.55
CA THR A 123 5.67 -7.19 5.33
C THR A 123 4.21 -6.79 5.20
N VAL A 124 3.73 -5.85 6.01
CA VAL A 124 2.33 -5.38 5.97
C VAL A 124 2.02 -4.69 4.65
N TYR A 125 2.87 -3.76 4.21
CA TYR A 125 2.70 -3.06 2.94
C TYR A 125 2.76 -4.04 1.76
N ARG A 126 3.69 -4.98 1.80
CA ARG A 126 3.87 -6.00 0.78
C ARG A 126 2.69 -6.96 0.67
N SER A 127 1.90 -7.12 1.73
CA SER A 127 0.76 -8.05 1.79
C SER A 127 -0.59 -7.35 1.68
N LEU A 128 -0.64 -6.05 1.34
CA LEU A 128 -1.90 -5.30 1.22
C LEU A 128 -2.92 -5.94 0.27
N TYR A 129 -2.43 -6.58 -0.79
CA TYR A 129 -3.27 -7.27 -1.76
C TYR A 129 -3.97 -8.51 -1.17
N GLU A 130 -3.42 -9.11 -0.11
CA GLU A 130 -4.00 -10.24 0.60
C GLU A 130 -4.89 -9.74 1.76
N LEU A 131 -4.42 -8.73 2.50
CA LEU A 131 -5.06 -8.25 3.71
C LEU A 131 -6.37 -7.50 3.47
N LEU A 132 -6.45 -6.67 2.43
CA LEU A 132 -7.62 -5.82 2.21
C LEU A 132 -8.90 -6.59 1.83
N PRO A 133 -8.85 -7.63 0.96
CA PRO A 133 -10.04 -8.45 0.69
C PRO A 133 -10.55 -9.19 1.93
N GLU A 134 -9.65 -9.70 2.78
CA GLU A 134 -10.02 -10.44 4.00
C GLU A 134 -10.75 -9.56 5.01
N GLN A 135 -10.31 -8.30 5.16
CA GLN A 135 -10.95 -7.33 6.06
C GLN A 135 -12.39 -6.95 5.64
N LEU A 136 -12.79 -7.24 4.40
CA LEU A 136 -14.12 -6.91 3.86
C LEU A 136 -15.06 -8.10 3.78
N SER A 137 -14.57 -9.29 4.12
CA SER A 137 -15.35 -10.53 4.14
C SER A 137 -15.92 -10.85 5.53
N ASN A 138 -15.63 -10.00 6.53
CA ASN A 138 -16.18 -9.99 7.88
C ASN A 138 -17.02 -8.73 8.11
#